data_AF-A0A957PM33-F1
#
_entry.id   AF-A0A957PM33-F1
#
_cell.length_a   1.000
_cell.length_b   1.000
_cell.length_c   1.000
_cell.angle_alpha   90.00
_cell.angle_beta   90.00
_cell.angle_gamma   90.00
#
_symmetry.space_group_name_H-M   'P 1'
#
loop_
_entity.id
_entity.type
_entity.pdbx_description
1 polymer ?
#
loop_
_entity_poly.entity_id
_entity_poly.type
_entity_poly.pdbx_seq_one_letter_code
_entity_poly.pdbx_strand_id
1 'polypeptide(L)'
;YAEGLNNPPEIQIFATDIDEEAIAFARDGFYNEVIATDVSPERLRSFFVEERGGYRVRKSVRERVLFAVHNLINDPPFSRLELISCRNLLIYLNREVQTGVFELFHYALRAGGYLFLGSSESAEGATTYFVTRDKKQRIYQRQDLISTPMHFPNMPLMKAYTDDDRPTRRMATGQPSHSLEESYQAWRL
;
A
#
# COMPACT_ATOMS: atom_id res chain seq x y z
N TYR A 1 2.95 -25.09 -3.88
CA TYR A 1 4.20 -24.66 -4.56
C TYR A 1 5.20 -24.12 -3.55
N ALA A 2 4.92 -23.02 -2.83
CA ALA A 2 5.83 -22.49 -1.80
C ALA A 2 6.10 -23.46 -0.64
N GLU A 3 5.08 -24.17 -0.15
CA GLU A 3 5.22 -25.21 0.89
C GLU A 3 6.05 -26.44 0.45
N GLY A 4 6.30 -26.58 -0.86
CA GLY A 4 7.14 -27.64 -1.42
C GLY A 4 8.59 -27.20 -1.67
N LEU A 5 8.97 -25.98 -1.30
CA LEU A 5 10.34 -25.48 -1.43
C LEU A 5 11.14 -25.85 -0.17
N ASN A 6 12.37 -26.33 -0.36
CA ASN A 6 13.29 -26.64 0.76
C ASN A 6 13.63 -25.40 1.62
N ASN A 7 13.52 -24.21 1.04
CA ASN A 7 13.66 -22.93 1.73
C ASN A 7 12.62 -21.95 1.16
N PRO A 8 11.39 -21.92 1.69
CA PRO A 8 10.37 -21.00 1.21
C PRO A 8 10.82 -19.55 1.48
N PRO A 9 10.65 -18.62 0.53
CA PRO A 9 11.02 -17.23 0.75
C PRO A 9 10.17 -16.63 1.87
N GLU A 10 10.80 -15.84 2.74
CA GLU A 10 10.10 -15.04 3.72
C GLU A 10 9.39 -13.88 3.00
N ILE A 11 8.09 -13.72 3.27
CA ILE A 11 7.26 -12.70 2.63
C ILE A 11 6.68 -11.82 3.73
N GLN A 12 6.96 -10.52 3.62
CA GLN A 12 6.34 -9.47 4.41
C GLN A 12 5.54 -8.57 3.46
N ILE A 13 4.28 -8.30 3.81
CA ILE A 13 3.38 -7.42 3.06
C ILE A 13 3.17 -6.14 3.86
N PHE A 14 3.30 -5.00 3.20
CA PHE A 14 2.88 -3.70 3.72
C PHE A 14 1.57 -3.34 3.01
N ALA A 15 0.48 -3.22 3.76
CA ALA A 15 -0.84 -2.90 3.24
C ALA A 15 -1.29 -1.56 3.83
N THR A 16 -1.53 -0.59 2.96
CA THR A 16 -1.84 0.77 3.40
C THR A 16 -3.04 1.35 2.70
N ASP A 17 -3.74 2.22 3.42
CA ASP A 17 -4.87 2.99 2.93
C ASP A 17 -4.94 4.32 3.69
N ILE A 18 -5.62 5.32 3.13
CA ILE A 18 -5.92 6.57 3.84
C ILE A 18 -7.12 6.41 4.79
N ASP A 19 -7.97 5.40 4.54
CA ASP A 19 -9.15 5.13 5.33
C ASP A 19 -8.79 4.30 6.59
N GLU A 20 -8.88 4.93 7.76
CA GLU A 20 -8.59 4.29 9.04
C GLU A 20 -9.58 3.16 9.37
N GLU A 21 -10.85 3.28 8.97
CA GLU A 21 -11.88 2.27 9.20
C GLU A 21 -11.60 1.03 8.34
N ALA A 22 -11.23 1.23 7.07
CA ALA A 22 -10.81 0.15 6.19
C ALA A 22 -9.58 -0.60 6.74
N ILE A 23 -8.60 0.14 7.28
CA ILE A 23 -7.43 -0.44 7.94
C ILE A 23 -7.81 -1.23 9.19
N ALA A 24 -8.70 -0.69 10.03
CA ALA A 24 -9.18 -1.39 11.22
C ALA A 24 -9.92 -2.69 10.86
N PHE A 25 -10.79 -2.64 9.86
CA PHE A 25 -11.51 -3.79 9.33
C PHE A 25 -10.54 -4.86 8.78
N ALA A 26 -9.55 -4.46 7.98
CA ALA A 26 -8.57 -5.39 7.41
C ALA A 26 -7.68 -6.03 8.49
N ARG A 27 -7.31 -5.29 9.54
CA ARG A 27 -6.57 -5.84 10.70
C ARG A 27 -7.38 -6.87 11.48
N ASP A 28 -8.67 -6.60 11.70
CA ASP A 28 -9.56 -7.57 12.34
C ASP A 28 -9.67 -8.86 11.50
N GLY A 29 -9.76 -8.69 10.18
CA GLY A 29 -9.70 -9.77 9.21
C GLY A 29 -10.89 -10.73 9.29
N PHE A 30 -12.01 -10.28 9.84
CA PHE A 30 -13.29 -10.97 9.81
C PHE A 30 -14.09 -10.52 8.60
N TYR A 31 -14.58 -11.49 7.84
CA TYR A 31 -15.43 -11.26 6.69
C TYR A 31 -16.68 -12.09 6.85
N ASN A 32 -17.84 -11.52 6.52
CA ASN A 32 -19.10 -12.25 6.58
C ASN A 32 -19.14 -13.41 5.57
N GLU A 33 -20.21 -14.20 5.60
CA GLU A 33 -20.37 -15.38 4.75
C GLU A 33 -20.30 -15.09 3.24
N VAL A 34 -20.51 -13.84 2.82
CA VAL A 34 -20.44 -13.44 1.40
C VAL A 34 -19.05 -13.68 0.82
N ILE A 35 -17.97 -13.66 1.63
CA ILE A 35 -16.61 -13.93 1.12
C ILE A 35 -16.47 -15.30 0.43
N ALA A 36 -17.37 -16.25 0.68
CA ALA A 36 -17.41 -17.53 -0.01
C ALA A 36 -17.75 -17.43 -1.50
N THR A 37 -18.26 -16.29 -1.98
CA THR A 37 -18.42 -16.04 -3.43
C THR A 37 -17.11 -15.70 -4.12
N ASP A 38 -16.18 -15.08 -3.39
CA ASP A 38 -14.94 -14.53 -3.93
C ASP A 38 -13.74 -15.45 -3.67
N VAL A 39 -13.85 -16.32 -2.67
CA VAL A 39 -12.78 -17.22 -2.23
C VAL A 39 -13.21 -18.67 -2.38
N SER A 40 -12.45 -19.43 -3.16
CA SER A 40 -12.68 -20.88 -3.36
C SER A 40 -12.75 -21.65 -2.03
N PRO A 41 -13.58 -22.70 -1.92
CA PRO A 41 -13.69 -23.52 -0.71
C PRO A 41 -12.34 -24.05 -0.19
N GLU A 42 -11.41 -24.38 -1.08
CA GLU A 42 -10.06 -24.87 -0.74
C GLU A 42 -9.26 -23.82 0.03
N ARG A 43 -9.34 -22.56 -0.40
CA ARG A 43 -8.67 -21.43 0.25
C ARG A 43 -9.32 -21.06 1.57
N LEU A 44 -10.66 -21.10 1.67
CA LEU A 44 -11.36 -20.90 2.94
C LEU A 44 -10.89 -21.90 3.99
N ARG A 45 -10.89 -23.20 3.65
CA ARG A 45 -10.42 -24.26 4.55
C ARG A 45 -8.96 -24.05 4.99
N SER A 46 -8.10 -23.61 4.07
CA SER A 46 -6.66 -23.49 4.31
C SER A 46 -6.25 -22.22 5.06
N PHE A 47 -6.91 -21.09 4.79
CA PHE A 47 -6.45 -19.76 5.22
C PHE A 47 -7.41 -19.03 6.17
N PHE A 48 -8.59 -19.59 6.42
CA PHE A 48 -9.58 -19.00 7.31
C PHE A 48 -9.96 -19.96 8.45
N VAL A 49 -10.53 -19.39 9.49
CA VAL A 49 -11.24 -20.05 10.58
C VAL A 49 -12.70 -19.65 10.44
N GLU A 50 -13.59 -20.63 10.37
CA GLU A 50 -15.03 -20.37 10.37
C GLU A 50 -15.46 -19.94 11.77
N GLU A 51 -16.19 -18.83 11.84
CA GLU A 51 -16.72 -18.23 13.07
C GLU A 51 -18.22 -17.97 12.89
N ARG A 52 -18.93 -17.64 13.97
CA ARG A 52 -20.37 -17.35 13.86
C ARG A 52 -20.60 -16.14 12.95
N GLY A 53 -21.26 -16.36 11.80
CA GLY A 53 -21.63 -15.32 10.84
C GLY A 53 -20.55 -14.99 9.80
N GLY A 54 -19.47 -15.79 9.70
CA GLY A 54 -18.46 -15.57 8.67
C GLY A 54 -17.15 -16.33 8.86
N TYR A 55 -16.10 -15.76 8.32
CA TYR A 55 -14.76 -16.33 8.26
C TYR A 55 -13.74 -15.30 8.72
N ARG A 56 -12.85 -15.73 9.62
CA ARG A 56 -11.70 -14.93 10.04
C ARG A 56 -10.41 -15.44 9.43
N VAL A 57 -9.60 -14.55 8.88
CA VAL A 57 -8.28 -14.90 8.35
C VAL A 57 -7.41 -15.48 9.48
N ARG A 58 -6.79 -16.63 9.22
CA ARG A 58 -5.89 -17.29 10.17
C ARG A 58 -4.76 -16.35 10.59
N LYS A 59 -4.38 -16.42 11.87
CA LYS A 59 -3.32 -15.59 12.46
C LYS A 59 -2.01 -15.67 11.67
N SER A 60 -1.63 -16.86 11.21
CA SER A 60 -0.41 -17.09 10.41
C SER A 60 -0.38 -16.32 9.08
N VAL A 61 -1.53 -16.00 8.50
CA VAL A 61 -1.61 -15.13 7.30
C VAL A 61 -1.54 -13.67 7.74
N ARG A 62 -2.31 -13.28 8.76
CA ARG A 62 -2.36 -11.89 9.26
C ARG A 62 -1.01 -11.39 9.77
N GLU A 63 -0.21 -12.24 10.40
CA GLU A 63 1.12 -11.88 10.92
C GLU A 63 2.14 -11.53 9.83
N ARG A 64 1.87 -11.89 8.56
CA ARG A 64 2.71 -11.50 7.42
C ARG A 64 2.35 -10.13 6.85
N VAL A 65 1.30 -9.49 7.35
CA VAL A 65 0.79 -8.22 6.82
C VAL A 65 0.90 -7.13 7.87
N LEU A 66 1.69 -6.10 7.57
CA LEU A 66 1.72 -4.87 8.34
C LEU A 66 0.74 -3.88 7.73
N PHE A 67 -0.32 -3.57 8.47
CA PHE A 67 -1.29 -2.57 8.07
C PHE A 67 -0.93 -1.20 8.63
N ALA A 68 -0.98 -0.14 7.83
CA ALA A 68 -0.76 1.24 8.27
C ALA A 68 -1.67 2.22 7.53
N VAL A 69 -2.07 3.29 8.21
CA VAL A 69 -2.70 4.44 7.57
C VAL A 69 -1.58 5.20 6.84
N HIS A 70 -1.73 5.44 5.55
CA HIS A 70 -0.72 6.10 4.73
C HIS A 70 -1.36 6.81 3.54
N ASN A 71 -1.00 8.08 3.37
CA ASN A 71 -1.35 8.86 2.20
C ASN A 71 -0.22 8.77 1.17
N LEU A 72 -0.47 8.04 0.09
CA LEU A 72 0.49 7.84 -1.01
C LEU A 72 1.10 9.14 -1.56
N ILE A 73 0.35 10.24 -1.53
CA ILE A 73 0.75 11.53 -2.10
C ILE A 73 1.57 12.36 -1.10
N ASN A 74 1.21 12.31 0.19
CA ASN A 74 1.71 13.25 1.20
C ASN A 74 2.71 12.63 2.18
N ASP A 75 2.65 11.31 2.37
CA ASP A 75 3.50 10.63 3.34
C ASP A 75 4.79 10.11 2.70
N PRO A 76 5.87 9.95 3.47
CA PRO A 76 7.12 9.41 2.95
C PRO A 76 6.93 8.01 2.34
N PRO A 77 7.55 7.72 1.18
CA PRO A 77 7.42 6.41 0.56
C PRO A 77 8.21 5.35 1.31
N PHE A 78 7.72 4.11 1.25
CA PHE A 78 8.53 2.94 1.56
C PHE A 78 9.70 2.84 0.56
N SER A 79 10.76 2.12 0.93
CA SER A 79 11.89 1.88 0.04
C SER A 79 12.31 0.43 0.02
N ARG A 80 13.00 0.03 -1.05
CA ARG A 80 13.55 -1.31 -1.27
C ARG A 80 12.50 -2.42 -1.38
N LEU A 81 11.35 -2.12 -1.97
CA LEU A 81 10.29 -3.09 -2.25
C LEU A 81 10.60 -3.93 -3.50
N GLU A 82 10.23 -5.21 -3.47
CA GLU A 82 10.34 -6.13 -4.60
C GLU A 82 9.13 -6.02 -5.54
N LEU A 83 7.96 -5.73 -4.98
CA LEU A 83 6.68 -5.61 -5.69
C LEU A 83 5.84 -4.49 -5.08
N ILE A 84 5.25 -3.66 -5.93
CA ILE A 84 4.17 -2.73 -5.58
C ILE A 84 2.92 -3.18 -6.33
N SER A 85 1.82 -3.35 -5.61
CA SER A 85 0.49 -3.51 -6.19
C SER A 85 -0.34 -2.28 -5.85
N CYS A 86 -0.67 -1.48 -6.85
CA CYS A 86 -1.53 -0.30 -6.71
C CYS A 86 -2.65 -0.42 -7.74
N ARG A 87 -3.79 -0.96 -7.31
CA ARG A 87 -4.91 -1.30 -8.19
C ARG A 87 -6.11 -0.44 -7.86
N ASN A 88 -6.78 0.06 -8.89
CA ASN A 88 -8.02 0.84 -8.82
C ASN A 88 -7.89 2.21 -8.12
N LEU A 89 -6.68 2.70 -7.84
CA LEU A 89 -6.46 4.01 -7.21
C LEU A 89 -6.17 5.11 -8.24
N LEU A 90 -5.35 4.82 -9.27
CA LEU A 90 -4.84 5.82 -10.21
C LEU A 90 -5.96 6.42 -11.05
N ILE A 91 -7.07 5.71 -11.26
CA ILE A 91 -8.24 6.20 -12.02
C ILE A 91 -8.89 7.45 -11.39
N TYR A 92 -8.63 7.72 -10.11
CA TYR A 92 -9.14 8.89 -9.39
C TYR A 92 -8.16 10.08 -9.41
N LEU A 93 -6.95 9.88 -9.94
CA LEU A 93 -5.89 10.88 -9.93
C LEU A 93 -5.78 11.56 -11.29
N ASN A 94 -5.50 12.86 -11.28
CA ASN A 94 -5.15 13.57 -12.52
C ASN A 94 -3.75 13.16 -13.01
N ARG A 95 -3.40 13.51 -14.25
CA ARG A 95 -2.14 13.10 -14.88
C ARG A 95 -0.88 13.60 -14.16
N GLU A 96 -0.95 14.81 -13.60
CA GLU A 96 0.18 15.41 -12.88
C GLU A 96 0.48 14.62 -11.61
N VAL A 97 -0.55 14.32 -10.82
CA VAL A 97 -0.44 13.50 -9.61
C VAL A 97 -0.01 12.07 -9.95
N GLN A 98 -0.57 11.46 -11.00
CA GLN A 98 -0.13 10.13 -11.45
C GLN A 98 1.37 10.09 -11.78
N THR A 99 1.89 11.14 -12.42
CA THR A 99 3.32 11.23 -12.77
C THR A 99 4.19 11.20 -11.51
N GLY A 100 3.85 12.03 -10.50
CA GLY A 100 4.55 12.01 -9.21
C GLY A 100 4.43 10.66 -8.48
N VAL A 101 3.28 10.00 -8.56
CA VAL A 101 3.09 8.65 -7.99
C VAL A 101 3.99 7.62 -8.68
N PHE A 102 4.16 7.68 -10.00
CA PHE A 102 5.07 6.77 -10.71
C PHE A 102 6.54 7.01 -10.34
N GLU A 103 6.94 8.26 -10.10
CA GLU A 103 8.26 8.60 -9.57
C GLU A 103 8.48 7.99 -8.18
N LEU A 104 7.50 8.14 -7.29
CA LEU A 104 7.54 7.54 -5.96
C LEU A 104 7.62 6.01 -6.02
N PHE A 105 6.84 5.36 -6.88
CA PHE A 105 6.90 3.91 -7.06
C PHE A 105 8.25 3.44 -7.62
N HIS A 106 8.83 4.19 -8.55
CA HIS A 106 10.16 3.90 -9.09
C HIS A 106 11.24 3.94 -8.00
N TYR A 107 11.20 4.97 -7.16
CA TYR A 107 12.09 5.11 -6.02
C TYR A 107 11.92 3.98 -5.00
N ALA A 108 10.66 3.63 -4.70
CA ALA A 108 10.32 2.65 -3.69
C ALA A 108 10.74 1.22 -4.09
N LEU A 109 10.65 0.89 -5.39
CA LEU A 109 11.02 -0.43 -5.90
C LEU A 109 12.53 -0.64 -5.96
N ARG A 110 13.03 -1.85 -5.73
CA ARG A 110 14.42 -2.24 -6.02
C ARG A 110 14.65 -2.34 -7.53
N ALA A 111 15.91 -2.32 -7.95
CA ALA A 111 16.28 -2.62 -9.33
C ALA A 111 15.71 -4.00 -9.72
N GLY A 112 15.04 -4.06 -10.87
CA GLY A 112 14.34 -5.26 -11.33
C GLY A 112 13.00 -5.57 -10.62
N GLY A 113 12.57 -4.75 -9.65
CA GLY A 113 11.29 -4.88 -8.97
C GLY A 113 10.09 -4.61 -9.88
N TYR A 114 8.90 -5.03 -9.44
CA TYR A 114 7.69 -5.04 -10.27
C TYR A 114 6.61 -4.10 -9.77
N LEU A 115 5.88 -3.50 -10.71
CA LEU A 115 4.67 -2.73 -10.49
C LEU A 115 3.49 -3.48 -11.10
N PHE A 116 2.44 -3.70 -10.31
CA PHE A 116 1.20 -4.34 -10.71
C PHE A 116 0.02 -3.37 -10.55
N LEU A 117 -0.62 -3.02 -11.66
CA LEU A 117 -1.75 -2.09 -11.70
C LEU A 117 -3.09 -2.80 -11.97
N GLY A 118 -4.20 -2.10 -11.75
CA GLY A 118 -5.54 -2.55 -12.10
C GLY A 118 -5.79 -2.53 -13.60
N SER A 119 -6.82 -3.25 -14.05
CA SER A 119 -7.10 -3.48 -15.48
C SER A 119 -7.31 -2.19 -16.29
N SER A 120 -7.88 -1.17 -15.66
CA SER A 120 -8.18 0.15 -16.24
C SER A 120 -7.04 1.16 -16.09
N GLU A 121 -5.91 0.74 -15.52
CA GLU A 121 -4.77 1.61 -15.21
C GLU A 121 -3.57 1.25 -16.11
N SER A 122 -2.70 2.23 -16.35
CA SER A 122 -1.57 2.05 -17.26
C SER A 122 -0.38 2.89 -16.85
N ALA A 123 0.82 2.31 -16.95
CA ALA A 123 2.10 3.01 -16.81
C ALA A 123 2.67 3.44 -18.19
N GLU A 124 1.88 3.41 -19.26
CA GLU A 124 2.31 3.84 -20.61
C GLU A 124 2.73 5.32 -20.69
N GLY A 125 2.25 6.17 -19.79
CA GLY A 125 2.72 7.57 -19.66
C GLY A 125 4.02 7.72 -18.86
N ALA A 126 4.54 6.63 -18.28
CA ALA A 126 5.65 6.59 -17.36
C ALA A 126 6.77 5.66 -17.86
N THR A 127 6.98 5.60 -19.19
CA THR A 127 7.97 4.73 -19.84
C THR A 127 9.41 5.04 -19.46
N THR A 128 9.68 6.24 -18.94
CA THR A 128 10.97 6.60 -18.32
C THR A 128 11.26 5.72 -17.10
N TYR A 129 10.22 5.38 -16.33
CA TYR A 129 10.35 4.67 -15.05
C TYR A 129 10.11 3.16 -15.17
N PHE A 130 9.26 2.75 -16.12
CA PHE A 130 8.77 1.37 -16.17
C PHE A 130 8.76 0.79 -17.58
N VAL A 131 9.21 -0.48 -17.69
CA VAL A 131 9.09 -1.30 -18.90
C VAL A 131 7.92 -2.26 -18.74
N THR A 132 7.01 -2.28 -19.72
CA THR A 132 5.90 -3.23 -19.75
C THR A 132 6.41 -4.67 -19.89
N ARG A 133 6.01 -5.56 -18.97
CA ARG A 133 6.32 -6.99 -19.01
C ARG A 133 5.12 -7.83 -19.40
N ASP A 134 3.93 -7.47 -18.91
CA ASP A 134 2.67 -8.07 -19.35
C ASP A 134 1.61 -6.97 -19.44
N LYS A 135 1.25 -6.58 -20.67
CA LYS A 135 0.23 -5.56 -20.90
C LYS A 135 -1.17 -6.02 -20.49
N LYS A 136 -1.49 -7.31 -20.67
CA LYS A 136 -2.81 -7.88 -20.37
C LYS A 136 -3.04 -7.90 -18.87
N GLN A 137 -2.02 -8.26 -18.10
CA GLN A 137 -2.06 -8.32 -16.64
C GLN A 137 -1.61 -7.02 -15.97
N ARG A 138 -1.26 -5.98 -16.74
CA ARG A 138 -0.80 -4.67 -16.24
C ARG A 138 0.40 -4.80 -15.29
N ILE A 139 1.37 -5.63 -15.70
CA ILE A 139 2.62 -5.86 -14.99
C ILE A 139 3.74 -5.11 -15.71
N TYR A 140 4.46 -4.31 -14.94
CA TYR A 140 5.59 -3.51 -15.39
C TYR A 140 6.80 -3.79 -14.50
N GLN A 141 8.00 -3.61 -15.02
CA GLN A 141 9.24 -3.74 -14.27
C GLN A 141 9.93 -2.39 -14.18
N ARG A 142 10.46 -2.06 -13.00
CA ARG A 142 11.27 -0.86 -12.78
C ARG A 142 12.45 -0.84 -13.75
N GLN A 143 12.64 0.30 -14.41
CA GLN A 143 13.79 0.56 -15.28
C GLN A 143 14.86 1.33 -14.52
N ASP A 144 16.13 0.92 -14.61
CA ASP A 144 17.22 1.72 -14.06
C ASP A 144 17.40 2.99 -14.91
N LEU A 145 17.31 4.15 -14.27
CA LEU A 145 17.55 5.44 -14.93
C LEU A 145 19.05 5.62 -15.13
N ILE A 146 19.47 6.00 -16.32
CA ILE A 146 20.84 6.43 -16.58
C ILE A 146 21.00 7.81 -15.93
N SER A 147 21.46 7.83 -14.67
CA SER A 147 21.88 9.00 -13.87
C SER A 147 21.26 10.34 -14.28
N THR A 148 19.99 10.56 -13.98
CA THR A 148 19.43 11.90 -13.83
C THR A 148 19.22 12.20 -12.35
N PRO A 149 19.63 13.39 -11.85
CA PRO A 149 19.35 13.77 -10.47
C PRO A 149 17.82 13.81 -10.27
N MET A 150 17.35 13.01 -9.33
CA MET A 150 15.94 12.90 -8.95
C MET A 150 15.38 14.27 -8.54
N HIS A 151 14.27 14.68 -9.13
CA HIS A 151 13.47 15.79 -8.62
C HIS A 151 12.49 15.21 -7.61
N PHE A 152 12.74 15.40 -6.32
CA PHE A 152 11.68 15.21 -5.34
C PHE A 152 10.72 16.40 -5.53
N PRO A 153 9.44 16.19 -5.88
CA PRO A 153 8.46 17.27 -5.72
C PRO A 153 8.58 17.76 -4.27
N ASN A 154 8.48 19.08 -4.04
CA ASN A 154 8.62 19.72 -2.73
C ASN A 154 7.67 19.10 -1.69
N MET A 155 8.05 17.95 -1.14
CA MET A 155 7.48 17.38 0.06
C MET A 155 7.93 18.29 1.20
N PRO A 156 7.03 18.73 2.09
CA PRO A 156 7.44 19.49 3.26
C PRO A 156 8.55 18.70 3.94
N LEU A 157 9.72 19.34 4.01
CA LEU A 157 10.99 18.77 4.42
C LEU A 157 10.77 17.73 5.52
N MET A 158 11.15 16.50 5.20
CA MET A 158 11.62 15.53 6.17
C MET A 158 12.62 16.27 7.05
N LYS A 159 12.15 16.87 8.16
CA LYS A 159 13.04 17.32 9.23
C LYS A 159 13.84 16.09 9.54
N ALA A 160 15.12 16.14 9.25
CA ALA A 160 16.05 15.08 9.59
C ALA A 160 15.79 14.76 11.05
N TYR A 161 15.22 13.58 11.32
CA TYR A 161 15.19 13.01 12.65
C TYR A 161 16.65 12.73 12.98
N THR A 162 17.34 13.76 13.48
CA THR A 162 18.61 13.58 14.16
C THR A 162 18.31 12.79 15.42
N ASP A 163 19.16 11.82 15.74
CA ASP A 163 19.04 10.84 16.84
C ASP A 163 19.01 11.48 18.26
N ASP A 164 18.83 12.81 18.35
CA ASP A 164 18.79 13.61 19.56
C ASP A 164 17.35 13.90 20.06
N ASP A 165 16.32 13.69 19.21
CA ASP A 165 14.92 14.03 19.52
C ASP A 165 14.11 12.86 20.13
N ARG A 166 14.72 12.02 20.98
CA ARG A 166 13.92 11.05 21.77
C ARG A 166 13.04 11.85 22.75
N PRO A 167 11.70 11.78 22.68
CA PRO A 167 10.87 12.45 23.67
C PRO A 167 10.98 11.67 24.98
N THR A 168 11.68 12.24 25.96
CA THR A 168 11.53 11.84 27.35
C THR A 168 10.07 11.96 27.74
N ARG A 169 9.48 10.82 28.08
CA ARG A 169 8.10 10.65 28.55
C ARG A 169 7.76 11.70 29.60
N ARG A 170 6.91 12.66 29.23
CA ARG A 170 6.15 13.48 30.20
C ARG A 170 4.66 13.30 29.94
N MET A 171 3.95 12.99 31.00
CA MET A 171 2.51 12.80 31.03
C MET A 171 1.76 14.13 30.91
N ALA A 172 0.51 13.99 30.45
CA ALA A 172 -0.70 14.75 30.83
C ALA A 172 -1.20 15.89 29.90
N THR A 173 -2.41 15.63 29.38
CA THR A 173 -3.64 16.47 29.35
C THR A 173 -3.71 17.75 28.50
N GLY A 174 -4.68 17.80 27.57
CA GLY A 174 -5.21 19.02 26.95
C GLY A 174 -6.08 18.76 25.72
N GLN A 175 -7.25 19.41 25.63
CA GLN A 175 -8.40 19.16 24.71
C GLN A 175 -8.16 19.53 23.23
N PRO A 176 -8.98 19.03 22.27
CA PRO A 176 -8.84 19.34 20.84
C PRO A 176 -9.54 20.65 20.43
N SER A 177 -8.88 21.42 19.56
CA SER A 177 -9.38 22.68 18.98
C SER A 177 -10.24 22.45 17.74
N HIS A 178 -11.41 23.09 17.72
CA HIS A 178 -12.35 23.22 16.60
C HIS A 178 -11.68 23.76 15.32
N SER A 179 -11.43 22.89 14.34
CA SER A 179 -11.26 23.31 12.92
C SER A 179 -11.41 22.18 11.89
N LEU A 180 -11.66 20.93 12.31
CA LEU A 180 -11.76 19.79 11.38
C LEU A 180 -13.17 19.54 10.84
N GLU A 181 -14.23 20.05 11.49
CA GLU A 181 -15.63 19.75 11.14
C GLU A 181 -16.11 20.38 9.81
N GLU A 182 -15.51 21.48 9.38
CA GLU A 182 -15.90 22.16 8.14
C GLU A 182 -15.33 21.48 6.88
N SER A 183 -14.29 20.67 7.02
CA SER A 183 -13.68 19.93 5.89
C SER A 183 -14.45 18.65 5.54
N TYR A 184 -15.27 18.12 6.45
CA TYR A 184 -16.01 16.85 6.25
C TYR A 184 -17.30 17.01 5.41
N GLN A 185 -17.83 18.22 5.22
CA GLN A 185 -19.10 18.42 4.50
C GLN A 185 -18.95 18.46 2.96
N ALA A 186 -17.73 18.50 2.43
CA ALA A 186 -17.49 18.58 0.98
C ALA A 186 -17.51 17.23 0.25
N TRP A 187 -17.56 16.10 0.96
CA TRP A 187 -17.38 14.75 0.39
C TRP A 187 -18.65 13.88 0.41
N ARG A 188 -19.83 14.51 0.43
CA ARG A 188 -21.13 13.79 0.52
C ARG A 188 -22.07 13.99 -0.67
N LEU A 189 -21.52 14.09 -1.89
CA LEU A 189 -22.28 13.95 -3.13
C LEU A 189 -21.62 12.92 -4.06
#